data_AF-A0A924VS83-F1
#
_entry.id   AF-A0A924VS83-F1
#
_cell.length_a   1.000
_cell.length_b   1.000
_cell.length_c   1.000
_cell.angle_alpha   90.00
_cell.angle_beta   90.00
_cell.angle_gamma   90.00
#
_symmetry.space_group_name_H-M   'P 1'
#
loop_
_entity.id
_entity.type
_entity.pdbx_description
1 polymer ?
#
loop_
_entity_poly.entity_id
_entity_poly.type
_entity_poly.pdbx_seq_one_letter_code
_entity_poly.pdbx_strand_id
1 'polypeptide(L)'
;MYSGTTFRKKSGHFIGVHQKIDTVARRNLMAIPGVGLDFPSLKDILHFEGNNGPDGIKRKSPSQDEPWHYIDPTKPDDHELIDMIMDHHHNLVQALKHANNVRAAFEAAWLAHAIVDGLTPAHHYPLGDKIEELWGKPKEERLSVRDKNLIRGFGKRDSFRRNWQYWGAKGVFLTHILFELGIASSIKTTRFAKSTPNDEWLKNAESLGVDGAFLASVERIFALDMYHIFWKQGWSARLAKQSREELIPEIIKMVTYAWYSAYREAGL
;
A
#
# COMPACT_ATOMS: atom_id res chain seq x y z
N MET A 1 18.98 -14.63 -12.93
CA MET A 1 17.93 -15.63 -13.24
C MET A 1 16.58 -14.92 -13.34
N TYR A 2 16.01 -14.86 -14.54
CA TYR A 2 14.69 -14.30 -14.79
C TYR A 2 13.67 -15.43 -14.83
N SER A 3 12.67 -15.37 -13.96
CA SER A 3 11.45 -16.17 -14.09
C SER A 3 10.29 -15.28 -13.69
N GLY A 4 9.89 -14.45 -14.65
CA GLY A 4 8.59 -13.79 -14.64
C GLY A 4 7.55 -14.81 -15.07
N THR A 5 6.64 -15.17 -14.17
CA THR A 5 5.36 -15.77 -14.56
C THR A 5 4.29 -14.68 -14.51
N THR A 6 4.24 -13.93 -15.61
CA THR A 6 3.10 -13.13 -16.02
C THR A 6 1.95 -14.07 -16.39
N PHE A 7 0.91 -14.17 -15.56
CA PHE A 7 -0.32 -14.86 -15.97
C PHE A 7 -1.21 -14.02 -16.92
N ARG A 8 -0.90 -12.72 -17.11
CA ARG A 8 -1.30 -11.86 -18.24
C ARG A 8 -0.65 -10.48 -18.06
N LYS A 9 -0.19 -9.83 -19.13
CA LYS A 9 0.36 -8.44 -19.15
C LYS A 9 -0.60 -7.34 -18.61
N LYS A 10 -1.80 -7.69 -18.11
CA LYS A 10 -2.87 -6.75 -17.75
C LYS A 10 -3.31 -6.81 -16.27
N SER A 11 -2.81 -7.74 -15.45
CA SER A 11 -3.19 -7.82 -14.02
C SER A 11 -2.37 -6.91 -13.09
N GLY A 12 -1.32 -6.25 -13.60
CA GLY A 12 -0.45 -5.36 -12.83
C GLY A 12 -0.92 -3.91 -12.73
N HIS A 13 -2.23 -3.63 -12.79
CA HIS A 13 -2.71 -2.24 -12.69
C HIS A 13 -2.56 -1.66 -11.27
N PHE A 14 -2.56 -2.51 -10.24
CA PHE A 14 -2.34 -2.09 -8.85
C PHE A 14 -0.89 -1.73 -8.56
N ILE A 15 0.05 -2.54 -9.07
CA ILE A 15 1.47 -2.19 -9.21
C ILE A 15 1.62 -0.82 -9.92
N GLY A 16 0.77 -0.51 -10.89
CA GLY A 16 0.77 0.81 -11.55
C GLY A 16 0.45 1.99 -10.62
N VAL A 17 -0.32 1.79 -9.54
CA VAL A 17 -0.69 2.84 -8.57
C VAL A 17 0.48 3.15 -7.65
N HIS A 18 1.09 2.12 -7.05
CA HIS A 18 2.27 2.26 -6.20
C HIS A 18 3.42 2.93 -6.98
N GLN A 19 3.77 2.43 -8.18
CA GLN A 19 4.76 3.07 -9.06
C GLN A 19 4.47 4.53 -9.36
N LYS A 20 3.18 4.86 -9.55
CA LYS A 20 2.74 6.23 -9.82
C LYS A 20 2.94 7.11 -8.59
N ILE A 21 2.61 6.61 -7.40
CA ILE A 21 2.84 7.30 -6.12
C ILE A 21 4.33 7.51 -5.92
N ASP A 22 5.16 6.47 -6.04
CA ASP A 22 6.62 6.55 -5.90
C ASP A 22 7.23 7.57 -6.85
N THR A 23 6.79 7.55 -8.12
CA THR A 23 7.23 8.52 -9.14
C THR A 23 6.94 9.95 -8.71
N VAL A 24 5.74 10.21 -8.19
CA VAL A 24 5.35 11.56 -7.77
C VAL A 24 6.03 11.93 -6.45
N ALA A 25 6.10 11.02 -5.49
CA ALA A 25 6.74 11.24 -4.21
C ALA A 25 8.24 11.53 -4.38
N ARG A 26 8.92 10.83 -5.29
CA ARG A 26 10.35 11.04 -5.58
C ARG A 26 10.60 12.38 -6.26
N ARG A 27 9.69 12.81 -7.12
CA ARG A 27 9.70 14.16 -7.72
C ARG A 27 9.50 15.23 -6.65
N ASN A 28 8.53 15.04 -5.76
CA ASN A 28 8.22 16.00 -4.70
C ASN A 28 9.36 16.10 -3.68
N LEU A 29 10.00 14.97 -3.34
CA LEU A 29 11.16 14.91 -2.47
C LEU A 29 12.31 15.81 -2.99
N MET A 30 12.62 15.77 -4.29
CA MET A 30 13.64 16.66 -4.90
C MET A 30 13.25 18.13 -4.94
N ALA A 31 11.96 18.44 -4.79
CA ALA A 31 11.51 19.81 -4.74
C ALA A 31 11.65 20.42 -3.34
N ILE A 32 11.93 19.61 -2.32
CA ILE A 32 12.15 20.08 -0.94
C ILE A 32 13.56 20.67 -0.84
N PRO A 33 13.71 21.92 -0.37
CA PRO A 33 15.03 22.54 -0.18
C PRO A 33 15.93 21.71 0.75
N GLY A 34 17.19 21.57 0.36
CA GLY A 34 18.18 20.81 1.12
C GLY A 34 18.26 19.31 0.76
N VAL A 35 17.36 18.78 -0.06
CA VAL A 35 17.48 17.41 -0.56
C VAL A 35 18.40 17.34 -1.78
N GLY A 36 19.51 16.62 -1.64
CA GLY A 36 20.53 16.40 -2.66
C GLY A 36 20.33 15.13 -3.51
N LEU A 37 21.38 14.77 -4.26
CA LEU A 37 21.39 13.61 -5.17
C LEU A 37 21.74 12.29 -4.47
N ASP A 38 22.05 12.32 -3.19
CA ASP A 38 22.48 11.14 -2.40
C ASP A 38 21.32 10.20 -2.06
N PHE A 39 20.07 10.58 -2.36
CA PHE A 39 18.91 9.70 -2.23
C PHE A 39 18.73 8.82 -3.48
N PRO A 40 18.35 7.53 -3.33
CA PRO A 40 18.20 6.59 -4.44
C PRO A 40 17.44 7.13 -5.64
N SER A 41 17.87 6.75 -6.85
CA SER A 41 17.20 7.19 -8.07
C SER A 41 15.81 6.55 -8.19
N LEU A 42 14.88 7.21 -8.90
CA LEU A 42 13.56 6.63 -9.16
C LEU A 42 13.66 5.24 -9.82
N LYS A 43 14.60 5.08 -10.75
CA LYS A 43 14.81 3.80 -11.44
C LYS A 43 15.16 2.68 -10.46
N ASP A 44 15.97 2.98 -9.46
CA ASP A 44 16.41 2.01 -8.46
C ASP A 44 15.28 1.69 -7.47
N ILE A 45 14.49 2.69 -7.06
CA ILE A 45 13.32 2.47 -6.19
C ILE A 45 12.29 1.58 -6.90
N LEU A 46 11.91 1.94 -8.14
CA LEU A 46 10.93 1.18 -8.92
C LEU A 46 11.42 -0.23 -9.28
N HIS A 47 12.73 -0.50 -9.21
CA HIS A 47 13.25 -1.85 -9.36
C HIS A 47 12.71 -2.80 -8.27
N PHE A 48 12.46 -2.28 -7.07
CA PHE A 48 12.08 -3.01 -5.86
C PHE A 48 10.61 -2.86 -5.44
N GLU A 49 9.77 -2.14 -6.18
CA GLU A 49 8.34 -1.95 -5.82
C GLU A 49 7.45 -3.12 -6.30
N GLY A 50 7.75 -3.70 -7.48
CA GLY A 50 6.93 -4.75 -8.10
C GLY A 50 7.45 -6.18 -7.90
N ASN A 51 7.80 -6.87 -9.00
CA ASN A 51 8.19 -8.30 -8.99
C ASN A 51 9.45 -8.64 -8.18
N ASN A 52 10.27 -7.64 -7.84
CA ASN A 52 11.44 -7.80 -6.97
C ASN A 52 11.20 -7.23 -5.57
N GLY A 53 9.96 -6.83 -5.29
CA GLY A 53 9.49 -6.21 -4.06
C GLY A 53 8.49 -7.05 -3.29
N PRO A 54 7.72 -6.41 -2.40
CA PRO A 54 6.73 -7.06 -1.52
C PRO A 54 5.73 -7.95 -2.27
N ASP A 55 5.15 -7.45 -3.36
CA ASP A 55 4.20 -8.21 -4.19
C ASP A 55 4.86 -9.37 -4.96
N GLY A 56 6.17 -9.28 -5.21
CA GLY A 56 6.97 -10.36 -5.74
C GLY A 56 7.08 -11.53 -4.77
N ILE A 57 7.15 -11.28 -3.46
CA ILE A 57 7.21 -12.32 -2.42
C ILE A 57 5.89 -13.08 -2.35
N LYS A 58 4.75 -12.37 -2.32
CA LYS A 58 3.40 -12.99 -2.34
C LYS A 58 3.20 -13.99 -3.48
N ARG A 59 3.79 -13.72 -4.65
CA ARG A 59 3.73 -14.64 -5.80
C ARG A 59 4.73 -15.80 -5.68
N LYS A 60 5.94 -15.54 -5.16
CA LYS A 60 7.05 -16.50 -5.14
C LYS A 60 6.98 -17.47 -3.95
N SER A 61 6.44 -17.02 -2.83
CA SER A 61 6.39 -17.75 -1.56
C SER A 61 5.00 -17.58 -0.91
N PRO A 62 3.95 -18.24 -1.42
CA PRO A 62 2.62 -18.09 -0.87
C PRO A 62 2.57 -18.47 0.61
N SER A 63 2.07 -17.57 1.45
CA SER A 63 1.91 -17.75 2.90
C SER A 63 3.22 -17.89 3.71
N GLN A 64 4.37 -17.53 3.11
CA GLN A 64 5.65 -17.37 3.83
C GLN A 64 6.13 -15.94 3.61
N ASP A 65 6.36 -15.21 4.70
CA ASP A 65 6.85 -13.82 4.70
C ASP A 65 6.00 -12.86 3.83
N GLU A 66 4.70 -13.16 3.69
CA GLU A 66 3.76 -12.23 3.05
C GLU A 66 3.52 -11.07 4.02
N PRO A 67 3.93 -9.84 3.68
CA PRO A 67 3.73 -8.71 4.57
C PRO A 67 2.25 -8.59 4.93
N TRP A 68 1.94 -8.25 6.17
CA TRP A 68 0.58 -7.91 6.57
C TRP A 68 0.33 -6.46 6.15
N HIS A 69 -0.71 -6.22 5.33
CA HIS A 69 -0.96 -4.92 4.68
C HIS A 69 -2.22 -4.21 5.21
N TYR A 70 -2.86 -4.77 6.23
CA TYR A 70 -4.08 -4.22 6.84
C TYR A 70 -3.72 -3.48 8.12
N ILE A 71 -4.47 -2.41 8.38
CA ILE A 71 -4.46 -1.71 9.66
C ILE A 71 -5.91 -1.42 10.01
N ASP A 72 -6.36 -1.79 11.20
CA ASP A 72 -7.69 -1.46 11.72
C ASP A 72 -7.61 -0.16 12.52
N PRO A 73 -8.06 0.99 11.98
CA PRO A 73 -7.95 2.28 12.67
C PRO A 73 -8.78 2.35 13.96
N THR A 74 -9.63 1.35 14.22
CA THR A 74 -10.46 1.27 15.43
C THR A 74 -9.83 0.43 16.54
N LYS A 75 -8.70 -0.23 16.28
CA LYS A 75 -7.93 -1.05 17.23
C LYS A 75 -6.60 -0.36 17.55
N PRO A 76 -6.48 0.32 18.71
CA PRO A 76 -5.27 1.07 19.05
C PRO A 76 -4.00 0.23 19.17
N ASP A 77 -4.13 -1.10 19.33
CA ASP A 77 -3.06 -2.07 19.48
C ASP A 77 -2.62 -2.73 18.16
N ASP A 78 -3.24 -2.37 17.03
CA ASP A 78 -2.85 -2.85 15.69
C ASP A 78 -1.60 -2.10 15.19
N HIS A 79 -0.44 -2.58 15.64
CA HIS A 79 0.86 -1.96 15.37
C HIS A 79 1.72 -2.69 14.33
N GLU A 80 1.34 -3.88 13.85
CA GLU A 80 2.20 -4.71 13.00
C GLU A 80 2.69 -3.97 11.74
N LEU A 81 1.80 -3.23 11.09
CA LEU A 81 2.16 -2.42 9.91
C LEU A 81 3.03 -1.21 10.27
N ILE A 82 2.80 -0.62 11.44
CA ILE A 82 3.57 0.53 11.94
C ILE A 82 4.99 0.09 12.25
N ASP A 83 5.15 -1.06 12.91
CA ASP A 83 6.45 -1.66 13.19
C ASP A 83 7.23 -1.90 11.89
N MET A 84 6.57 -2.46 10.87
CA MET A 84 7.17 -2.65 9.55
C MET A 84 7.59 -1.33 8.89
N ILE A 85 6.76 -0.29 8.96
CA ILE A 85 7.08 1.05 8.45
C ILE A 85 8.31 1.61 9.17
N MET A 86 8.36 1.50 10.49
CA MET A 86 9.46 2.02 11.30
C MET A 86 10.75 1.23 11.10
N ASP A 87 10.67 -0.09 10.93
CA ASP A 87 11.82 -0.94 10.60
C ASP A 87 12.41 -0.55 9.24
N HIS A 88 11.59 -0.39 8.20
CA HIS A 88 12.06 0.04 6.89
C HIS A 88 12.59 1.48 6.89
N HIS A 89 11.99 2.37 7.67
CA HIS A 89 12.51 3.72 7.86
C HIS A 89 13.89 3.70 8.53
N HIS A 90 14.05 2.98 9.64
CA HIS A 90 15.33 2.83 10.33
C HIS A 90 16.41 2.24 9.39
N ASN A 91 16.07 1.18 8.67
CA ASN A 91 16.99 0.54 7.73
C ASN A 91 17.35 1.46 6.55
N LEU A 92 16.42 2.28 6.08
CA LEU A 92 16.70 3.30 5.07
C LEU A 92 17.70 4.33 5.60
N VAL A 93 17.50 4.85 6.83
CA VAL A 93 18.44 5.77 7.48
C VAL A 93 19.84 5.16 7.53
N GLN A 94 19.96 3.91 7.99
CA GLN A 94 21.25 3.23 8.05
C GLN A 94 21.87 3.05 6.67
N ALA A 95 21.09 2.65 5.67
CA ALA A 95 21.59 2.46 4.31
C ALA A 95 22.11 3.77 3.69
N LEU A 96 21.42 4.89 3.94
CA LEU A 96 21.84 6.22 3.50
C LEU A 96 23.13 6.67 4.18
N LYS A 97 23.25 6.49 5.51
CA LYS A 97 24.48 6.81 6.26
C LYS A 97 25.72 6.08 5.74
N HIS A 98 25.53 4.85 5.27
CA HIS A 98 26.61 4.01 4.73
C HIS A 98 26.76 4.12 3.20
N ALA A 99 26.08 5.07 2.55
CA ALA A 99 26.06 5.23 1.09
C ALA A 99 25.73 3.94 0.32
N ASN A 100 24.94 3.03 0.91
CA ASN A 100 24.53 1.78 0.29
C ASN A 100 23.28 2.01 -0.55
N ASN A 101 23.48 2.51 -1.78
CA ASN A 101 22.38 2.89 -2.66
C ASN A 101 21.41 1.73 -2.99
N VAL A 102 21.92 0.50 -3.11
CA VAL A 102 21.06 -0.68 -3.40
C VAL A 102 20.15 -0.98 -2.22
N ARG A 103 20.69 -1.02 -1.00
CA ARG A 103 19.88 -1.23 0.21
C ARG A 103 18.94 -0.05 0.43
N ALA A 104 19.40 1.18 0.26
CA ALA A 104 18.54 2.36 0.40
C ALA A 104 17.38 2.35 -0.61
N ALA A 105 17.62 1.97 -1.87
CA ALA A 105 16.55 1.82 -2.86
C ALA A 105 15.53 0.74 -2.48
N PHE A 106 16.02 -0.39 -1.96
CA PHE A 106 15.17 -1.47 -1.45
C PHE A 106 14.31 -0.98 -0.28
N GLU A 107 14.92 -0.39 0.75
CA GLU A 107 14.20 0.10 1.94
C GLU A 107 13.21 1.20 1.60
N ALA A 108 13.57 2.12 0.70
CA ALA A 108 12.67 3.18 0.25
C ALA A 108 11.43 2.61 -0.47
N ALA A 109 11.60 1.58 -1.31
CA ALA A 109 10.48 0.94 -2.01
C ALA A 109 9.57 0.17 -1.06
N TRP A 110 10.13 -0.57 -0.10
CA TRP A 110 9.36 -1.32 0.89
C TRP A 110 8.61 -0.40 1.86
N LEU A 111 9.26 0.67 2.33
CA LEU A 111 8.65 1.71 3.13
C LEU A 111 7.45 2.36 2.41
N ALA A 112 7.65 2.76 1.15
CA ALA A 112 6.58 3.35 0.36
C ALA A 112 5.42 2.38 0.14
N HIS A 113 5.71 1.12 -0.18
CA HIS A 113 4.69 0.10 -0.36
C HIS A 113 3.84 -0.10 0.91
N ALA A 114 4.47 -0.27 2.07
CA ALA A 114 3.78 -0.41 3.35
C ALA A 114 2.90 0.81 3.68
N ILE A 115 3.40 2.04 3.43
CA ILE A 115 2.60 3.27 3.61
C ILE A 115 1.40 3.30 2.65
N VAL A 116 1.60 3.00 1.37
CA VAL A 116 0.51 3.03 0.37
C VAL A 116 -0.57 2.02 0.73
N ASP A 117 -0.18 0.82 1.14
CA ASP A 117 -1.13 -0.20 1.58
C ASP A 117 -1.85 0.21 2.86
N GLY A 118 -1.12 0.68 3.87
CA GLY A 118 -1.70 1.14 5.12
C GLY A 118 -2.64 2.32 4.98
N LEU A 119 -2.51 3.09 3.90
CA LEU A 119 -3.38 4.21 3.59
C LEU A 119 -4.42 3.88 2.50
N THR A 120 -4.51 2.63 2.05
CA THR A 120 -5.54 2.19 1.10
C THR A 120 -6.85 1.92 1.84
N PRO A 121 -7.97 2.62 1.55
CA PRO A 121 -9.20 2.50 2.35
C PRO A 121 -9.78 1.07 2.43
N ALA A 122 -9.55 0.24 1.42
CA ALA A 122 -9.99 -1.16 1.44
C ALA A 122 -9.17 -2.02 2.42
N HIS A 123 -8.01 -1.54 2.88
CA HIS A 123 -7.15 -2.20 3.86
C HIS A 123 -7.48 -1.80 5.31
N HIS A 124 -8.39 -0.84 5.50
CA HIS A 124 -8.95 -0.50 6.81
C HIS A 124 -10.16 -1.35 7.20
N TYR A 125 -10.69 -2.11 6.24
CA TYR A 125 -11.74 -3.08 6.48
C TYR A 125 -11.12 -4.39 6.98
N PRO A 126 -11.75 -5.13 7.93
CA PRO A 126 -11.29 -6.43 8.40
C PRO A 126 -11.50 -7.52 7.33
N LEU A 127 -10.89 -7.32 6.17
CA LEU A 127 -10.93 -8.20 5.02
C LEU A 127 -10.25 -9.52 5.34
N GLY A 128 -9.13 -9.47 6.08
CA GLY A 128 -8.45 -10.65 6.62
C GLY A 128 -9.40 -11.54 7.41
N ASP A 129 -9.98 -11.01 8.49
CA ASP A 129 -10.94 -11.72 9.35
C ASP A 129 -12.10 -12.31 8.53
N LYS A 130 -12.66 -11.52 7.60
CA LYS A 130 -13.79 -11.98 6.80
C LYS A 130 -13.40 -13.11 5.85
N ILE A 131 -12.20 -13.05 5.29
CA ILE A 131 -11.66 -14.10 4.43
C ILE A 131 -11.38 -15.37 5.25
N GLU A 132 -10.80 -15.24 6.44
CA GLU A 132 -10.54 -16.38 7.32
C GLU A 132 -11.83 -17.05 7.81
N GLU A 133 -12.87 -16.27 8.15
CA GLU A 133 -14.21 -16.79 8.45
C GLU A 133 -14.78 -17.62 7.27
N LEU A 134 -14.61 -17.11 6.05
CA LEU A 134 -15.06 -17.80 4.84
C LEU A 134 -14.24 -19.08 4.57
N TRP A 135 -12.95 -19.10 4.89
CA TRP A 135 -12.10 -20.28 4.73
C TRP A 135 -12.21 -21.30 5.85
N GLY A 136 -12.57 -20.87 7.06
CA GLY A 136 -12.54 -21.68 8.28
C GLY A 136 -11.13 -22.06 8.74
N LYS A 137 -10.09 -21.36 8.26
CA LYS A 137 -8.69 -21.59 8.61
C LYS A 137 -7.83 -20.33 8.36
N PRO A 138 -6.72 -20.14 9.10
CA PRO A 138 -5.89 -18.95 9.01
C PRO A 138 -5.12 -18.86 7.68
N LYS A 139 -4.60 -17.68 7.35
CA LYS A 139 -3.95 -17.42 6.05
C LYS A 139 -2.72 -18.31 5.79
N GLU A 140 -2.00 -18.64 6.84
CA GLU A 140 -0.76 -19.42 6.85
C GLU A 140 -1.01 -20.85 6.37
N GLU A 141 -2.23 -21.37 6.57
CA GLU A 141 -2.64 -22.72 6.17
C GLU A 141 -3.14 -22.81 4.71
N ARG A 142 -3.04 -21.73 3.94
CA ARG A 142 -3.46 -21.66 2.53
C ARG A 142 -2.27 -21.79 1.58
N LEU A 143 -1.69 -22.99 1.54
CA LEU A 143 -0.35 -23.25 0.98
C LEU A 143 -0.26 -23.31 -0.56
N SER A 144 -1.39 -23.24 -1.30
CA SER A 144 -1.36 -23.33 -2.75
C SER A 144 -2.22 -22.27 -3.44
N VAL A 145 -1.88 -21.92 -4.69
CA VAL A 145 -2.69 -21.01 -5.53
C VAL A 145 -4.12 -21.50 -5.63
N ARG A 146 -4.35 -22.82 -5.71
CA ARG A 146 -5.70 -23.39 -5.75
C ARG A 146 -6.42 -23.17 -4.42
N ASP A 147 -5.76 -23.41 -3.30
CA ASP A 147 -6.34 -23.26 -1.97
C ASP A 147 -6.62 -21.80 -1.60
N LYS A 148 -5.88 -20.84 -2.18
CA LYS A 148 -6.13 -19.40 -2.04
C LYS A 148 -7.29 -18.89 -2.90
N ASN A 149 -7.73 -19.63 -3.92
CA ASN A 149 -8.75 -19.16 -4.86
C ASN A 149 -10.08 -19.92 -4.81
N LEU A 150 -10.09 -21.15 -4.27
CA LEU A 150 -11.28 -21.99 -4.20
C LEU A 150 -11.56 -22.42 -2.75
N ILE A 151 -12.68 -21.95 -2.19
CA ILE A 151 -13.09 -22.29 -0.83
C ILE A 151 -13.76 -23.67 -0.83
N ARG A 152 -13.30 -24.58 0.03
CA ARG A 152 -13.94 -25.88 0.27
C ARG A 152 -14.67 -25.84 1.60
N GLY A 153 -16.01 -25.83 1.54
CA GLY A 153 -16.88 -25.92 2.71
C GLY A 153 -17.21 -27.37 3.09
N PHE A 154 -18.08 -27.55 4.10
CA PHE A 154 -18.48 -28.88 4.61
C PHE A 154 -19.30 -29.74 3.63
N GLY A 155 -19.66 -29.18 2.47
CA GLY A 155 -20.35 -29.87 1.39
C GLY A 155 -20.44 -29.01 0.13
N LYS A 156 -21.07 -29.52 -0.94
CA LYS A 156 -21.19 -28.80 -2.22
C LYS A 156 -21.99 -27.50 -2.09
N ARG A 157 -23.08 -27.50 -1.33
CA ARG A 157 -23.92 -26.31 -1.09
C ARG A 157 -23.17 -25.25 -0.30
N ASP A 158 -22.47 -25.65 0.76
CA ASP A 158 -21.68 -24.72 1.58
C ASP A 158 -20.49 -24.15 0.79
N SER A 159 -19.79 -24.99 0.02
CA SER A 159 -18.73 -24.55 -0.89
C SER A 159 -19.25 -23.52 -1.89
N PHE A 160 -20.39 -23.76 -2.53
CA PHE A 160 -21.00 -22.79 -3.45
C PHE A 160 -21.32 -21.46 -2.74
N ARG A 161 -21.95 -21.51 -1.55
CA ARG A 161 -22.30 -20.32 -0.76
C ARG A 161 -21.06 -19.49 -0.40
N ARG A 162 -20.00 -20.14 0.10
CA ARG A 162 -18.75 -19.46 0.49
C ARG A 162 -18.03 -18.84 -0.70
N ASN A 163 -17.93 -19.57 -1.81
CA ASN A 163 -17.34 -19.02 -3.04
C ASN A 163 -18.20 -17.88 -3.61
N TRP A 164 -19.53 -17.91 -3.48
CA TRP A 164 -20.38 -16.78 -3.85
C TRP A 164 -20.17 -15.57 -2.93
N GLN A 165 -20.00 -15.78 -1.62
CA GLN A 165 -19.67 -14.70 -0.67
C GLN A 165 -18.28 -14.09 -0.91
N TYR A 166 -17.37 -14.84 -1.55
CA TYR A 166 -16.03 -14.37 -1.89
C TYR A 166 -15.94 -13.72 -3.29
N TRP A 167 -16.46 -14.38 -4.32
CA TRP A 167 -16.35 -13.98 -5.75
C TRP A 167 -17.64 -13.43 -6.37
N GLY A 168 -18.81 -13.71 -5.79
CA GLY A 168 -20.11 -13.37 -6.36
C GLY A 168 -20.39 -11.86 -6.39
N ALA A 169 -21.60 -11.49 -6.80
CA ALA A 169 -22.01 -10.08 -6.77
C ALA A 169 -21.98 -9.56 -5.32
N LYS A 170 -21.23 -8.47 -5.07
CA LYS A 170 -20.88 -7.96 -3.73
C LYS A 170 -20.07 -8.94 -2.87
N GLY A 171 -19.43 -9.93 -3.50
CA GLY A 171 -18.48 -10.80 -2.84
C GLY A 171 -17.28 -10.01 -2.32
N VAL A 172 -16.76 -10.42 -1.17
CA VAL A 172 -15.78 -9.66 -0.39
C VAL A 172 -14.52 -9.33 -1.21
N PHE A 173 -13.96 -10.33 -1.92
CA PHE A 173 -12.74 -10.15 -2.70
C PHE A 173 -12.98 -9.41 -4.02
N LEU A 174 -14.10 -9.70 -4.70
CA LEU A 174 -14.47 -8.97 -5.92
C LEU A 174 -14.66 -7.48 -5.63
N THR A 175 -15.33 -7.13 -4.52
CA THR A 175 -15.55 -5.73 -4.14
C THR A 175 -14.23 -5.02 -3.86
N HIS A 176 -13.31 -5.65 -3.12
CA HIS A 176 -11.97 -5.12 -2.91
C HIS A 176 -11.25 -4.82 -4.23
N ILE A 177 -11.16 -5.79 -5.16
CA ILE A 177 -10.54 -5.57 -6.49
C ILE A 177 -11.21 -4.44 -7.26
N LEU A 178 -12.53 -4.34 -7.25
CA LEU A 178 -13.24 -3.32 -8.00
C LEU A 178 -13.00 -1.91 -7.43
N PHE A 179 -12.86 -1.77 -6.11
CA PHE A 179 -12.50 -0.51 -5.47
C PHE A 179 -11.12 -0.05 -5.93
N GLU A 180 -10.16 -0.96 -5.84
CA GLU A 180 -8.78 -0.78 -6.27
C GLU A 180 -8.65 -0.37 -7.74
N LEU A 181 -9.36 -1.06 -8.64
CA LEU A 181 -9.43 -0.70 -10.05
C LEU A 181 -10.10 0.66 -10.28
N GLY A 182 -11.08 1.01 -9.46
CA GLY A 182 -11.71 2.33 -9.43
C GLY A 182 -10.69 3.44 -9.17
N ILE A 183 -9.86 3.29 -8.14
CA ILE A 183 -8.78 4.22 -7.82
C ILE A 183 -7.80 4.29 -9.00
N ALA A 184 -7.27 3.14 -9.44
CA ALA A 184 -6.28 3.08 -10.51
C ALA A 184 -6.76 3.76 -11.80
N SER A 185 -8.02 3.52 -12.20
CA SER A 185 -8.61 4.15 -13.38
C SER A 185 -8.78 5.66 -13.22
N SER A 186 -9.10 6.13 -12.01
CA SER A 186 -9.38 7.54 -11.73
C SER A 186 -8.15 8.43 -11.70
N ILE A 187 -6.97 7.85 -11.43
CA ILE A 187 -5.73 8.59 -11.23
C ILE A 187 -4.79 8.50 -12.43
N LYS A 188 -5.06 7.61 -13.39
CA LYS A 188 -4.19 7.27 -14.52
C LYS A 188 -3.58 8.47 -15.24
N THR A 189 -4.38 9.51 -15.49
CA THR A 189 -3.96 10.73 -16.21
C THR A 189 -3.60 11.90 -15.29
N THR A 190 -3.76 11.74 -13.98
CA THR A 190 -3.54 12.80 -13.00
C THR A 190 -2.04 13.00 -12.77
N ARG A 191 -1.60 14.27 -12.76
CA ARG A 191 -0.18 14.65 -12.57
C ARG A 191 0.20 14.95 -11.13
N PHE A 192 -0.79 15.17 -10.27
CA PHE A 192 -0.61 15.49 -8.85
C PHE A 192 0.39 16.64 -8.62
N ALA A 193 0.26 17.73 -9.37
CA ALA A 193 1.22 18.85 -9.31
C ALA A 193 1.24 19.58 -7.95
N LYS A 194 0.15 19.49 -7.18
CA LYS A 194 -0.01 20.14 -5.85
C LYS A 194 0.07 19.14 -4.69
N SER A 195 0.79 18.03 -4.88
CA SER A 195 0.94 16.98 -3.87
C SER A 195 2.25 17.08 -3.08
N THR A 196 3.11 18.05 -3.38
CA THR A 196 4.29 18.32 -2.56
C THR A 196 3.82 18.78 -1.18
N PRO A 197 4.32 18.17 -0.08
CA PRO A 197 4.09 18.68 1.27
C PRO A 197 4.48 20.16 1.35
N ASN A 198 3.58 21.00 1.86
CA ASN A 198 3.92 22.39 2.17
C ASN A 198 4.58 22.47 3.56
N ASP A 199 5.17 23.62 3.88
CA ASP A 199 5.90 23.82 5.14
C ASP A 199 5.03 23.56 6.38
N GLU A 200 3.75 23.90 6.33
CA GLU A 200 2.80 23.64 7.42
C GLU A 200 2.61 22.14 7.66
N TRP A 201 2.35 21.39 6.59
CA TRP A 201 2.18 19.94 6.66
C TRP A 201 3.49 19.28 7.13
N LEU A 202 4.65 19.71 6.61
CA LEU A 202 5.95 19.17 7.01
C LEU A 202 6.24 19.42 8.50
N LYS A 203 6.06 20.65 9.00
CA LYS A 203 6.27 20.98 10.42
C LYS A 203 5.37 20.16 11.33
N ASN A 204 4.10 20.01 10.95
CA ASN A 204 3.17 19.17 11.70
C ASN A 204 3.63 17.71 11.71
N ALA A 205 4.00 17.16 10.55
CA ALA A 205 4.51 15.79 10.46
C ALA A 205 5.80 15.60 11.29
N GLU A 206 6.75 16.53 11.20
CA GLU A 206 7.98 16.54 12.03
C GLU A 206 7.70 16.54 13.53
N SER A 207 6.69 17.28 13.98
CA SER A 207 6.31 17.30 15.40
C SER A 207 5.72 15.97 15.89
N LEU A 208 5.17 15.17 14.99
CA LEU A 208 4.55 13.88 15.28
C LEU A 208 5.51 12.70 15.14
N GLY A 209 6.56 12.83 14.34
CA GLY A 209 7.36 11.69 13.88
C GLY A 209 6.66 10.92 12.76
N VAL A 210 7.36 9.92 12.20
CA VAL A 210 6.87 9.14 11.04
C VAL A 210 5.65 8.29 11.40
N ASP A 211 5.70 7.61 12.54
CA ASP A 211 4.61 6.83 13.12
C ASP A 211 3.37 7.69 13.41
N GLY A 212 3.55 8.82 14.12
CA GLY A 212 2.46 9.74 14.44
C GLY A 212 1.85 10.40 13.19
N ALA A 213 2.68 10.80 12.22
CA ALA A 213 2.20 11.37 10.95
C ALA A 213 1.46 10.32 10.09
N PHE A 214 1.93 9.07 10.10
CA PHE A 214 1.26 7.95 9.44
C PHE A 214 -0.11 7.69 10.07
N LEU A 215 -0.19 7.55 11.41
CA LEU A 215 -1.46 7.36 12.13
C LEU A 215 -2.45 8.50 11.88
N ALA A 216 -1.98 9.75 11.92
CA ALA A 216 -2.83 10.90 11.59
C ALA A 216 -3.33 10.85 10.12
N SER A 217 -2.56 10.28 9.20
CA SER A 217 -2.99 10.07 7.81
C SER A 217 -4.00 8.92 7.69
N VAL A 218 -3.82 7.84 8.46
CA VAL A 218 -4.78 6.74 8.58
C VAL A 218 -6.14 7.26 9.05
N GLU A 219 -6.17 8.04 10.13
CA GLU A 219 -7.40 8.64 10.65
C GLU A 219 -8.09 9.55 9.61
N ARG A 220 -7.32 10.42 8.95
CA ARG A 220 -7.85 11.31 7.89
C ARG A 220 -8.49 10.51 6.77
N ILE A 221 -7.84 9.44 6.31
CA ILE A 221 -8.34 8.61 5.20
C ILE A 221 -9.53 7.76 5.63
N PHE A 222 -9.50 7.20 6.84
CA PHE A 222 -10.59 6.44 7.40
C PHE A 222 -11.87 7.30 7.50
N ALA A 223 -11.74 8.56 7.92
CA ALA A 223 -12.84 9.53 7.99
C ALA A 223 -13.48 9.85 6.63
N LEU A 224 -12.82 9.56 5.50
CA LEU A 224 -13.41 9.74 4.16
C LEU A 224 -14.50 8.72 3.86
N ASP A 225 -14.56 7.60 4.61
CA ASP A 225 -15.55 6.52 4.50
C ASP A 225 -15.68 5.93 3.06
N MET A 226 -14.60 6.04 2.27
CA MET A 226 -14.63 5.76 0.83
C MET A 226 -15.02 4.32 0.51
N TYR A 227 -14.46 3.35 1.25
CA TYR A 227 -14.69 1.94 1.00
C TYR A 227 -16.12 1.52 1.34
N HIS A 228 -16.69 2.04 2.43
CA HIS A 228 -18.08 1.80 2.80
C HIS A 228 -19.06 2.46 1.81
N ILE A 229 -18.80 3.71 1.39
CA ILE A 229 -19.59 4.38 0.34
C ILE A 229 -19.59 3.52 -0.93
N PHE A 230 -18.42 3.05 -1.35
CA PHE A 230 -18.27 2.17 -2.50
C PHE A 230 -19.02 0.84 -2.31
N TRP A 231 -18.91 0.20 -1.15
CA TRP A 231 -19.61 -1.05 -0.85
C TRP A 231 -21.13 -0.90 -0.99
N LYS A 232 -21.67 0.24 -0.53
CA LYS A 232 -23.10 0.53 -0.55
C LYS A 232 -23.61 0.91 -1.94
N GLN A 233 -22.85 1.72 -2.69
CA GLN A 233 -23.34 2.44 -3.87
C GLN A 233 -22.61 2.07 -5.17
N GLY A 234 -21.52 1.31 -5.10
CA GLY A 234 -20.62 1.06 -6.22
C GLY A 234 -19.70 2.24 -6.52
N TRP A 235 -18.90 2.11 -7.60
CA TRP A 235 -17.98 3.17 -8.02
C TRP A 235 -18.75 4.38 -8.56
N SER A 236 -18.31 5.59 -8.20
CA SER A 236 -18.99 6.83 -8.57
C SER A 236 -18.02 7.94 -8.95
N ALA A 237 -18.52 8.97 -9.64
CA ALA A 237 -17.73 10.16 -9.98
C ALA A 237 -17.23 10.90 -8.73
N ARG A 238 -17.99 10.85 -7.62
CA ARG A 238 -17.59 11.39 -6.31
C ARG A 238 -16.35 10.68 -5.79
N LEU A 239 -16.36 9.34 -5.75
CA LEU A 239 -15.19 8.54 -5.32
C LEU A 239 -13.98 8.79 -6.22
N ALA A 240 -14.19 8.90 -7.53
CA ALA A 240 -13.11 9.24 -8.47
C ALA A 240 -12.50 10.62 -8.21
N LYS A 241 -13.33 11.62 -7.90
CA LYS A 241 -12.88 12.98 -7.55
C LYS A 241 -12.10 12.97 -6.23
N GLN A 242 -12.68 12.38 -5.18
CA GLN A 242 -12.06 12.26 -3.87
C GLN A 242 -10.73 11.51 -3.92
N SER A 243 -10.64 10.47 -4.77
CA SER A 243 -9.37 9.76 -5.01
C SER A 243 -8.26 10.69 -5.52
N ARG A 244 -8.59 11.62 -6.43
CA ARG A 244 -7.62 12.53 -7.04
C ARG A 244 -7.27 13.74 -6.18
N GLU A 245 -8.22 14.22 -5.39
CA GLU A 245 -8.10 15.50 -4.68
C GLU A 245 -7.71 15.34 -3.21
N GLU A 246 -8.04 14.20 -2.60
CA GLU A 246 -7.86 13.98 -1.16
C GLU A 246 -6.96 12.75 -0.90
N LEU A 247 -7.40 11.56 -1.32
CA LEU A 247 -6.74 10.29 -0.99
C LEU A 247 -5.29 10.22 -1.50
N ILE A 248 -5.09 10.23 -2.82
CA ILE A 248 -3.74 10.04 -3.38
C ILE A 248 -2.78 11.19 -3.02
N PRO A 249 -3.20 12.47 -3.01
CA PRO A 249 -2.35 13.54 -2.49
C PRO A 249 -1.90 13.32 -1.05
N GLU A 250 -2.76 12.80 -0.17
CA GLU A 250 -2.37 12.48 1.21
C GLU A 250 -1.32 11.37 1.27
N ILE A 251 -1.54 10.28 0.53
CA ILE A 251 -0.60 9.16 0.46
C ILE A 251 0.77 9.62 -0.07
N ILE A 252 0.77 10.42 -1.14
CA ILE A 252 2.00 10.97 -1.72
C ILE A 252 2.76 11.81 -0.69
N LYS A 253 2.06 12.68 0.07
CA LYS A 253 2.70 13.50 1.10
C LYS A 253 3.33 12.63 2.19
N MET A 254 2.64 11.59 2.63
CA MET A 254 3.15 10.67 3.64
C MET A 254 4.40 9.92 3.16
N VAL A 255 4.38 9.37 1.93
CA VAL A 255 5.57 8.71 1.35
C VAL A 255 6.74 9.69 1.17
N THR A 256 6.48 10.89 0.64
CA THR A 256 7.50 11.93 0.51
C THR A 256 8.11 12.29 1.86
N TYR A 257 7.28 12.42 2.90
CA TYR A 257 7.74 12.75 4.24
C TYR A 257 8.55 11.63 4.89
N ALA A 258 8.12 10.36 4.78
CA ALA A 258 8.87 9.25 5.33
C ALA A 258 10.28 9.15 4.72
N TRP A 259 10.40 9.34 3.40
CA TRP A 259 11.70 9.42 2.73
C TRP A 259 12.51 10.66 3.13
N TYR A 260 11.86 11.82 3.24
CA TYR A 260 12.50 13.06 3.67
C TYR A 260 13.05 12.93 5.10
N SER A 261 12.24 12.41 6.02
CA SER A 261 12.62 12.15 7.41
C SER A 261 13.85 11.24 7.46
N ALA A 262 13.85 10.12 6.72
CA ALA A 262 14.99 9.22 6.69
C ALA A 262 16.26 9.90 6.13
N TYR A 263 16.11 10.74 5.09
CA TYR A 263 17.20 11.52 4.52
C TYR A 263 17.80 12.50 5.54
N ARG A 264 16.96 13.24 6.27
CA ARG A 264 17.40 14.19 7.30
C ARG A 264 18.07 13.50 8.49
N GLU A 265 17.53 12.37 8.95
CA GLU A 265 18.12 11.59 10.04
C GLU A 265 19.44 10.91 9.64
N ALA A 266 19.64 10.67 8.34
CA ALA A 266 20.93 10.25 7.80
C ALA A 266 22.02 11.33 7.84
N GLY A 267 21.66 12.58 8.15
CA GLY A 267 22.58 13.72 8.17
C GLY A 267 22.84 14.31 6.78
N LEU A 268 21.92 14.11 5.83
CA LEU A 268 22.00 14.59 4.46
C LEU A 268 21.12 15.84 4.23
#